data_AF-A0A928UNF6-F1
#
_entry.id   AF-A0A928UNF6-F1
#
_cell.length_a   1.000
_cell.length_b   1.000
_cell.length_c   1.000
_cell.angle_alpha   90.00
_cell.angle_beta   90.00
_cell.angle_gamma   90.00
#
_symmetry.space_group_name_H-M   'P 1'
#
loop_
_entity.id
_entity.type
_entity.pdbx_description
1 polymer ?
#
loop_
_entity_poly.entity_id
_entity_poly.type
_entity_poly.pdbx_seq_one_letter_code
_entity_poly.pdbx_strand_id
1 'polypeptide(L)'
;MSNDKDDKTPIASSEETSPVTKLGDDNHVITTKGFSGPVPPPDMLHEYENVLPGAAERIFILAEKNQSASEKITYGVISNDKEKIRYSFIVSIVSLIVPFAPAAISMYLGQNPFLSGGLGIIGAIILILLPKIGARPEVDSSTE
;
A
#
# COMPACT_ATOMS: atom_id res chain seq x y z
N MET A 1 46.17 33.00 21.41
CA MET A 1 45.16 33.69 20.58
C MET A 1 43.85 33.60 21.37
N SER A 2 43.21 34.70 21.78
CA SER A 2 42.64 35.78 20.94
C SER A 2 41.56 35.19 20.02
N ASN A 3 40.25 35.37 20.28
CA ASN A 3 39.49 36.64 20.22
C ASN A 3 39.45 37.14 18.76
N ASP A 4 38.29 37.19 18.09
CA ASP A 4 37.18 38.16 18.26
C ASP A 4 35.79 37.54 17.91
N LYS A 5 34.65 37.94 18.54
CA LYS A 5 33.59 38.86 18.04
C LYS A 5 32.83 38.43 16.76
N ASP A 6 31.52 38.66 16.55
CA ASP A 6 30.38 39.27 17.29
C ASP A 6 29.10 38.42 16.92
N ASP A 7 27.83 38.61 17.35
CA ASP A 7 27.06 39.84 17.56
C ASP A 7 25.71 39.65 18.31
N LYS A 8 25.25 40.72 18.99
CA LYS A 8 23.88 41.06 19.48
C LYS A 8 22.94 40.03 20.15
N THR A 9 22.90 40.12 21.49
CA THR A 9 21.68 40.49 22.26
C THR A 9 21.50 42.03 22.25
N PRO A 10 20.42 42.68 22.79
CA PRO A 10 19.21 42.22 23.52
C PRO A 10 17.91 42.54 22.70
N ILE A 11 16.67 42.83 23.18
CA ILE A 11 16.07 43.24 24.48
C ILE A 11 14.57 42.89 24.53
N ALA A 12 14.04 42.63 25.75
CA ALA A 12 12.61 42.74 26.15
C ALA A 12 11.61 41.76 25.46
N SER A 13 10.44 41.39 26.00
CA SER A 13 9.76 41.50 27.32
C SER A 13 8.75 40.32 27.37
N SER A 14 8.22 39.81 28.48
CA SER A 14 8.25 40.22 29.90
C SER A 14 8.28 38.98 30.80
N GLU A 15 8.57 39.19 32.08
CA GLU A 15 8.12 38.30 33.14
C GLU A 15 6.58 38.24 33.16
N GLU A 16 6.00 37.04 33.28
CA GLU A 16 4.91 36.87 34.26
C GLU A 16 4.89 35.45 34.82
N THR A 17 4.76 35.35 36.14
CA THR A 17 5.07 34.16 36.93
C THR A 17 3.94 33.13 36.95
N SER A 18 4.28 31.85 36.88
CA SER A 18 3.49 30.77 37.48
C SER A 18 4.31 30.09 38.59
N PRO A 19 3.70 29.72 39.74
CA PRO A 19 4.44 29.47 40.97
C PRO A 19 5.20 28.15 40.97
N VAL A 20 6.47 28.20 41.41
CA VAL A 20 7.30 27.00 41.65
C VAL A 20 6.89 26.34 42.96
N THR A 21 5.82 25.54 42.91
CA THR A 21 5.43 24.65 44.01
C THR A 21 6.42 23.49 44.08
N LYS A 22 7.35 23.53 45.03
CA LYS A 22 8.32 22.45 45.25
C LYS A 22 7.63 21.18 45.75
N LEU A 23 7.58 20.15 44.91
CA LEU A 23 7.60 18.76 45.36
C LEU A 23 8.89 18.14 44.82
N GLY A 24 9.50 17.24 45.59
CA GLY A 24 10.64 16.43 45.15
C GLY A 24 10.20 15.05 44.67
N ASP A 25 11.20 14.26 44.28
CA ASP A 25 11.11 12.92 43.67
C ASP A 25 10.85 12.96 42.14
N ASP A 26 11.94 12.83 41.39
CA ASP A 26 12.01 13.11 39.94
C ASP A 26 11.48 11.94 39.09
N ASN A 27 10.16 11.81 38.97
CA ASN A 27 9.55 10.79 38.11
C ASN A 27 8.43 11.35 37.21
N HIS A 28 8.82 12.14 36.20
CA HIS A 28 7.91 12.69 35.19
C HIS A 28 7.35 11.60 34.25
N VAL A 29 6.22 10.99 34.64
CA VAL A 29 5.46 10.07 33.79
C VAL A 29 4.75 10.84 32.67
N ILE A 30 5.39 10.93 31.50
CA ILE A 30 4.80 11.52 30.29
C ILE A 30 3.73 10.58 29.72
N THR A 31 2.47 10.87 30.01
CA THR A 31 1.31 10.08 29.54
C THR A 31 0.87 10.49 28.14
N THR A 32 1.46 9.87 27.11
CA THR A 32 1.07 10.11 25.71
C THR A 32 -0.24 9.40 25.36
N LYS A 33 -1.35 10.14 25.19
CA LYS A 33 -2.59 9.61 24.59
C LYS A 33 -2.41 9.40 23.09
N GLY A 34 -2.24 8.16 22.64
CA GLY A 34 -2.33 7.78 21.23
C GLY A 34 -3.77 7.47 20.82
N PHE A 35 -4.22 7.97 19.67
CA PHE A 35 -5.51 7.61 19.07
C PHE A 35 -5.31 7.23 17.60
N SER A 36 -5.99 6.18 17.13
CA SER A 36 -5.81 5.64 15.78
C SER A 36 -7.15 5.19 15.21
N GLY A 37 -7.55 5.81 14.10
CA GLY A 37 -8.82 5.57 13.42
C GLY A 37 -9.11 6.66 12.38
N PRO A 38 -10.16 6.51 11.57
CA PRO A 38 -10.55 7.50 10.57
C PRO A 38 -11.25 8.74 11.16
N VAL A 39 -11.51 8.75 12.47
CA VAL A 39 -12.17 9.81 13.23
C VAL A 39 -11.26 10.22 14.42
N PRO A 40 -11.06 11.53 14.68
CA PRO A 40 -10.27 12.01 15.82
C PRO A 40 -10.93 11.71 17.18
N PRO A 41 -10.17 11.78 18.29
CA PRO A 41 -10.70 11.47 19.62
C PRO A 41 -11.83 12.42 20.06
N PRO A 42 -12.77 11.98 20.94
CA PRO A 42 -13.93 12.78 21.36
C PRO A 42 -13.59 14.16 21.92
N ASP A 43 -12.54 14.24 22.75
CA ASP A 43 -12.01 15.48 23.33
C ASP A 43 -11.79 16.55 22.24
N MET A 44 -11.18 16.14 21.11
CA MET A 44 -10.82 17.00 19.98
C MET A 44 -12.00 17.26 19.02
N LEU A 45 -12.93 16.30 18.86
CA LEU A 45 -14.18 16.54 18.13
C LEU A 45 -15.00 17.66 18.77
N HIS A 46 -15.04 17.69 20.10
CA HIS A 46 -15.72 18.74 20.86
C HIS A 46 -15.04 20.11 20.65
N GLU A 47 -13.70 20.17 20.63
CA GLU A 47 -12.97 21.41 20.27
C GLU A 47 -13.32 21.91 18.87
N TYR A 48 -13.35 21.04 17.86
CA TYR A 48 -13.74 21.42 16.49
C TYR A 48 -15.17 21.96 16.41
N GLU A 49 -16.13 21.33 17.09
CA GLU A 49 -17.53 21.75 17.11
C GLU A 49 -17.74 23.11 17.79
N ASN A 50 -16.94 23.42 18.82
CA ASN A 50 -16.94 24.74 19.48
C ASN A 50 -16.28 25.83 18.60
N VAL A 51 -15.31 25.49 17.76
CA VAL A 51 -14.68 26.43 16.81
C VAL A 51 -15.58 26.70 15.60
N LEU A 52 -16.30 25.68 15.12
CA LEU A 52 -17.25 25.79 14.00
C LEU A 52 -18.40 24.79 14.18
N PRO A 53 -19.63 25.25 14.47
CA PRO A 53 -20.80 24.37 14.55
C PRO A 53 -21.04 23.58 13.25
N GLY A 54 -21.31 22.29 13.40
CA GLY A 54 -21.37 21.29 12.32
C GLY A 54 -20.02 20.80 11.83
N ALA A 55 -18.90 21.12 12.49
CA ALA A 55 -17.58 20.59 12.10
C ALA A 55 -17.44 19.11 12.44
N ALA A 56 -17.93 18.66 13.60
CA ALA A 56 -17.85 17.24 13.98
C ALA A 56 -18.65 16.37 12.99
N GLU A 57 -19.86 16.79 12.62
CA GLU A 57 -20.69 16.12 11.60
C GLU A 57 -19.95 16.00 10.25
N ARG A 58 -19.32 17.08 9.78
CA ARG A 58 -18.52 17.07 8.53
C ARG A 58 -17.33 16.13 8.60
N ILE A 59 -16.69 16.01 9.77
CA ILE A 59 -15.59 15.05 10.00
C ILE A 59 -16.11 13.60 9.92
N PHE A 60 -17.27 13.30 10.52
CA PHE A 60 -17.90 11.97 10.39
C PHE A 60 -18.27 11.64 8.94
N ILE A 61 -18.92 12.56 8.21
CA ILE A 61 -19.28 12.38 6.80
C ILE A 61 -18.03 12.17 5.92
N LEU A 62 -16.94 12.91 6.19
CA LEU A 62 -15.67 12.74 5.48
C LEU A 62 -15.02 11.38 5.77
N ALA A 63 -15.04 10.94 7.04
CA ALA A 63 -14.50 9.65 7.46
C ALA A 63 -15.27 8.48 6.84
N GLU A 64 -16.61 8.50 6.89
CA GLU A 64 -17.49 7.50 6.29
C GLU A 64 -17.29 7.42 4.76
N LYS A 65 -17.21 8.59 4.08
CA LYS A 65 -16.92 8.66 2.64
C LYS A 65 -15.55 8.09 2.30
N ASN A 66 -14.52 8.37 3.11
CA ASN A 66 -13.16 7.87 2.89
C ASN A 66 -13.04 6.36 3.13
N GLN A 67 -13.72 5.84 4.16
CA GLN A 67 -13.82 4.41 4.43
C GLN A 67 -14.57 3.70 3.27
N SER A 68 -15.72 4.24 2.84
CA SER A 68 -16.49 3.75 1.69
C SER A 68 -15.70 3.75 0.37
N ALA A 69 -14.81 4.73 0.17
CA ALA A 69 -13.93 4.79 -1.00
C ALA A 69 -12.83 3.71 -0.93
N SER A 70 -12.19 3.57 0.23
CA SER A 70 -11.15 2.56 0.47
C SER A 70 -11.70 1.13 0.32
N GLU A 71 -12.92 0.89 0.80
CA GLU A 71 -13.66 -0.36 0.65
C GLU A 71 -13.97 -0.67 -0.83
N LYS A 72 -14.46 0.33 -1.59
CA LYS A 72 -14.73 0.17 -3.03
C LYS A 72 -13.47 -0.11 -3.85
N ILE A 73 -12.34 0.52 -3.53
CA ILE A 73 -11.05 0.23 -4.17
C ILE A 73 -10.64 -1.23 -3.87
N THR A 74 -10.75 -1.64 -2.61
CA THR A 74 -10.39 -3.01 -2.18
C THR A 74 -11.24 -4.07 -2.91
N TYR A 75 -12.57 -3.92 -2.94
CA TYR A 75 -13.45 -4.87 -3.62
C TYR A 75 -13.37 -4.80 -5.15
N GLY A 76 -13.14 -3.62 -5.74
CA GLY A 76 -13.01 -3.46 -7.20
C GLY A 76 -11.78 -4.14 -7.79
N VAL A 77 -10.68 -4.24 -7.02
CA VAL A 77 -9.54 -5.09 -7.37
C VAL A 77 -9.95 -6.57 -7.28
N ILE A 78 -10.55 -6.99 -6.17
CA ILE A 78 -10.95 -8.38 -5.91
C ILE A 78 -12.00 -8.90 -6.92
N SER A 79 -12.88 -8.05 -7.46
CA SER A 79 -13.84 -8.48 -8.49
C SER A 79 -13.16 -8.81 -9.82
N ASN A 80 -12.19 -8.00 -10.25
CA ASN A 80 -11.66 -8.03 -11.61
C ASN A 80 -10.55 -9.08 -11.81
N ASP A 81 -10.04 -9.67 -10.73
CA ASP A 81 -9.00 -10.72 -10.80
C ASP A 81 -9.57 -12.15 -10.83
N LYS A 82 -10.83 -12.36 -10.44
CA LYS A 82 -11.49 -13.69 -10.46
C LYS A 82 -11.46 -14.34 -11.85
N GLU A 83 -11.68 -13.53 -12.89
CA GLU A 83 -11.61 -13.94 -14.30
C GLU A 83 -10.18 -14.33 -14.71
N LYS A 84 -9.17 -13.58 -14.26
CA LYS A 84 -7.75 -13.80 -14.62
C LYS A 84 -7.19 -15.07 -13.97
N ILE A 85 -7.53 -15.29 -12.69
CA ILE A 85 -7.09 -16.44 -11.89
C ILE A 85 -7.53 -17.76 -12.52
N ARG A 86 -8.78 -17.87 -13.02
CA ARG A 86 -9.24 -19.11 -13.68
C ARG A 86 -8.45 -19.44 -14.94
N TYR A 87 -8.10 -18.45 -15.77
CA TYR A 87 -7.31 -18.70 -16.98
C TYR A 87 -5.85 -19.06 -16.65
N SER A 88 -5.22 -18.40 -15.68
CA SER A 88 -3.82 -18.72 -15.29
C SER A 88 -3.67 -20.13 -14.73
N PHE A 89 -4.68 -20.62 -13.99
CA PHE A 89 -4.68 -21.98 -13.44
C PHE A 89 -4.77 -23.05 -14.55
N ILE A 90 -5.66 -22.85 -15.53
CA ILE A 90 -5.81 -23.77 -16.68
C ILE A 90 -4.52 -23.79 -17.53
N VAL A 91 -3.93 -22.63 -17.83
CA VAL A 91 -2.67 -22.54 -18.59
C VAL A 91 -1.53 -23.26 -17.85
N SER A 92 -1.48 -23.17 -16.52
CA SER A 92 -0.47 -23.85 -15.70
C SER A 92 -0.60 -25.37 -15.75
N ILE A 93 -1.83 -25.91 -15.69
CA ILE A 93 -2.09 -27.36 -15.82
C ILE A 93 -1.72 -27.87 -17.23
N VAL A 94 -2.11 -27.13 -18.29
CA VAL A 94 -1.77 -27.48 -19.67
C VAL A 94 -0.25 -27.46 -19.88
N SER A 95 0.44 -26.43 -19.37
CA SER A 95 1.89 -26.31 -19.44
C SER A 95 2.63 -27.44 -18.73
N LEU A 96 2.06 -28.03 -17.67
CA LEU A 96 2.64 -29.16 -16.96
C LEU A 96 2.52 -30.48 -17.76
N ILE A 97 1.40 -30.69 -18.45
CA ILE A 97 1.10 -31.99 -19.09
C ILE A 97 1.65 -32.07 -20.52
N VAL A 98 1.56 -30.99 -21.30
CA VAL A 98 1.93 -30.96 -22.74
C VAL A 98 3.36 -31.46 -23.03
N PRO A 99 4.40 -31.15 -22.24
CA PRO A 99 5.77 -31.62 -22.51
C PRO A 99 5.96 -33.14 -22.40
N PHE A 100 5.13 -33.86 -21.63
CA PHE A 100 5.31 -35.30 -21.40
C PHE A 100 4.81 -36.17 -22.56
N ALA A 101 3.77 -35.74 -23.28
CA ALA A 101 3.22 -36.47 -24.42
C ALA A 101 4.25 -36.72 -25.57
N PRO A 102 4.95 -35.70 -26.12
CA PRO A 102 5.94 -35.93 -27.17
C PRO A 102 7.16 -36.70 -26.66
N ALA A 103 7.56 -36.54 -25.40
CA ALA A 103 8.64 -37.31 -24.79
C ALA A 103 8.32 -38.82 -24.73
N ALA A 104 7.10 -39.18 -24.31
CA ALA A 104 6.63 -40.57 -24.28
C ALA A 104 6.54 -41.18 -25.69
N ILE A 105 6.05 -40.41 -26.68
CA ILE A 105 5.97 -40.86 -28.08
C ILE A 105 7.38 -41.09 -28.65
N SER A 106 8.32 -40.17 -28.45
CA SER A 106 9.70 -40.32 -28.94
C SER A 106 10.45 -41.48 -28.28
N MET A 107 10.18 -41.74 -27.00
CA MET A 107 10.69 -42.92 -26.29
C MET A 107 10.14 -44.23 -26.88
N TYR A 108 8.86 -44.28 -27.27
CA TYR A 108 8.28 -45.44 -27.96
C TYR A 108 8.83 -45.64 -29.38
N LEU A 109 9.16 -44.55 -30.09
CA LEU A 109 9.80 -44.59 -31.42
C LEU A 109 11.32 -44.86 -31.38
N GLY A 110 11.91 -45.07 -30.20
CA GLY A 110 13.35 -45.33 -30.05
C GLY A 110 14.27 -44.15 -30.42
N GLN A 111 13.73 -42.93 -30.48
CA GLN A 111 14.49 -41.71 -30.77
C GLN A 111 14.98 -41.04 -29.49
N ASN A 112 16.05 -40.23 -29.59
CA ASN A 112 16.67 -39.55 -28.47
C ASN A 112 15.65 -38.68 -27.68
N PRO A 113 15.24 -39.09 -26.45
CA PRO A 113 14.12 -38.45 -25.75
C PRO A 113 14.44 -37.01 -25.33
N PHE A 114 15.73 -36.71 -25.08
CA PHE A 114 16.23 -35.37 -24.78
C PHE A 114 15.90 -34.33 -25.86
N LEU A 115 15.94 -34.73 -27.14
CA LEU A 115 15.70 -33.81 -28.27
C LEU A 115 14.22 -33.42 -28.36
N SER A 116 13.33 -34.36 -28.05
CA SER A 116 11.88 -34.16 -28.03
C SER A 116 11.41 -33.40 -26.78
N GLY A 117 11.88 -33.81 -25.60
CA GLY A 117 11.55 -33.15 -24.34
C GLY A 117 12.04 -31.70 -24.27
N GLY A 118 13.24 -31.41 -24.81
CA GLY A 118 13.78 -30.05 -24.90
C GLY A 118 12.89 -29.10 -25.71
N LEU A 119 12.39 -29.54 -26.87
CA LEU A 119 11.46 -28.77 -27.70
C LEU A 119 10.13 -28.50 -26.97
N GLY A 120 9.61 -29.48 -26.24
CA GLY A 120 8.40 -29.33 -25.42
C GLY A 120 8.55 -28.27 -24.31
N ILE A 121 9.70 -28.25 -23.63
CA ILE A 121 10.00 -27.27 -22.57
C ILE A 121 10.15 -25.86 -23.17
N ILE A 122 10.85 -25.71 -24.30
CA ILE A 122 11.00 -24.43 -25.00
C ILE A 122 9.64 -23.88 -25.43
N GLY A 123 8.77 -24.73 -26.00
CA GLY A 123 7.41 -24.36 -26.37
C GLY A 123 6.56 -23.90 -25.19
N ALA A 124 6.66 -24.58 -24.04
CA ALA A 124 5.95 -24.18 -22.81
C ALA A 124 6.43 -22.81 -22.28
N ILE A 125 7.74 -22.55 -22.29
CA ILE A 125 8.30 -21.24 -21.87
C ILE A 125 7.80 -20.12 -22.79
N ILE A 126 7.76 -20.35 -24.12
CA ILE A 126 7.23 -19.37 -25.08
C ILE A 126 5.74 -19.10 -24.82
N LEU A 127 4.94 -20.13 -24.58
CA LEU A 127 3.50 -20.01 -24.27
C LEU A 127 3.24 -19.14 -23.03
N ILE A 128 4.08 -19.28 -21.99
CA ILE A 128 3.99 -18.49 -20.75
C ILE A 128 4.37 -17.01 -20.97
N LEU A 129 5.29 -16.73 -21.89
CA LEU A 129 5.80 -15.38 -22.14
C LEU A 129 4.93 -14.56 -23.11
N LEU A 130 4.29 -15.20 -24.10
CA LEU A 130 3.48 -14.53 -25.13
C LEU A 130 2.41 -13.56 -24.57
N PRO A 131 1.61 -13.90 -23.53
CA PRO A 131 0.59 -12.99 -22.99
C PRO A 131 1.14 -11.66 -22.44
N LYS A 132 2.40 -11.65 -22.00
CA LYS A 132 3.02 -10.49 -21.33
C LYS A 132 3.44 -9.38 -22.30
N ILE A 133 3.49 -9.67 -23.60
CA ILE A 133 3.93 -8.73 -24.65
C ILE A 133 2.75 -7.94 -25.26
N GLY A 134 1.52 -8.43 -25.14
CA GLY A 134 0.32 -7.78 -25.70
C GLY A 134 -0.27 -6.66 -24.83
N ALA A 135 0.06 -6.60 -23.54
CA ALA A 135 -0.55 -5.69 -22.57
C ALA A 135 0.02 -4.25 -22.67
N ARG A 136 -0.37 -3.52 -23.72
CA ARG A 136 -0.20 -2.06 -23.76
C ARG A 136 -1.14 -1.39 -22.75
N PRO A 137 -0.68 -0.40 -21.97
CA PRO A 137 -1.59 0.48 -21.26
C PRO A 137 -2.35 1.32 -22.29
N GLU A 138 -3.67 1.22 -22.27
CA GLU A 138 -4.55 2.11 -23.02
C GLU A 138 -4.55 3.47 -22.30
N VAL A 139 -4.04 4.50 -22.98
CA VAL A 139 -4.03 5.87 -22.45
C VAL A 139 -5.41 6.46 -22.70
N ASP A 140 -6.23 6.50 -21.66
CA ASP A 140 -7.57 7.09 -21.71
C ASP A 140 -7.47 8.58 -22.08
N SER A 141 -7.90 8.93 -23.29
CA SER A 141 -7.87 10.28 -23.84
C SER A 141 -9.15 11.08 -23.54
N SER A 142 -9.89 10.71 -22.49
CA SER A 142 -11.19 11.32 -22.13
C SER A 142 -11.09 12.45 -21.09
N THR A 143 -9.95 13.15 -21.03
CA THR A 143 -9.68 14.22 -20.03
C THR A 143 -9.00 15.48 -20.59
N GLU A 144 -9.60 16.06 -21.64
CA GLU A 144 -9.58 17.51 -21.95
C GLU A 144 -11.03 18.00 -22.16
#